data_AF-A0A357YLG1-F1
#
_entry.id   AF-A0A357YLG1-F1
#
_cell.length_a   1.000
_cell.length_b   1.000
_cell.length_c   1.000
_cell.angle_alpha   90.00
_cell.angle_beta   90.00
_cell.angle_gamma   90.00
#
_symmetry.space_group_name_H-M   'P 1'
#
loop_
_entity.id
_entity.type
_entity.pdbx_description
1 polymer ?
#
loop_
_entity_poly.entity_id
_entity_poly.type
_entity_poly.pdbx_seq_one_letter_code
_entity_poly.pdbx_strand_id
1 'polypeptide(L)'
;MKVVMRVLLAIAIVLLVWVSWKSIQGPIDFNAEVAKRDQAVIQRLMDIRTAQVALRSQTGSYTASFDTLVNFVKEGKIATIVRSGDLTEAQLIEGMTEAKAMEIIRTGNEAKIKEAGLWDSEKNAPQLVRDSLFSPAVEVLFPNRTNFAADSLRYV
;
A
#
# COMPACT_ATOMS: atom_id res chain seq x y z
N MET A 1 -6.61 -33.92 -64.56
CA MET A 1 -7.08 -32.51 -64.45
C MET A 1 -8.16 -32.31 -63.37
N LYS A 2 -9.31 -33.01 -63.39
CA LYS A 2 -10.38 -32.81 -62.39
C LYS A 2 -9.98 -33.07 -60.93
N VAL A 3 -9.14 -34.08 -60.67
CA VAL A 3 -8.67 -34.42 -59.31
C VAL A 3 -7.68 -33.38 -58.79
N VAL A 4 -6.72 -32.97 -59.62
CA VAL A 4 -5.73 -31.93 -59.27
C VAL A 4 -6.42 -30.62 -58.89
N MET A 5 -7.43 -30.20 -59.66
CA MET A 5 -8.19 -28.97 -59.36
C MET A 5 -8.99 -29.08 -58.05
N ARG A 6 -9.58 -30.25 -57.75
CA ARG A 6 -10.30 -30.48 -56.48
C ARG A 6 -9.36 -30.43 -55.28
N VAL A 7 -8.16 -30.99 -55.40
CA VAL A 7 -7.14 -30.95 -54.34
C VAL A 7 -6.63 -29.53 -54.12
N LEU A 8 -6.34 -28.79 -55.19
CA LEU A 8 -5.95 -27.37 -55.11
C LEU A 8 -7.03 -26.52 -54.45
N LEU A 9 -8.29 -26.74 -54.82
CA LEU A 9 -9.43 -26.04 -54.22
C LEU A 9 -9.56 -26.38 -52.72
N ALA A 10 -9.39 -27.64 -52.34
CA ALA A 10 -9.44 -28.05 -50.94
C ALA A 10 -8.33 -27.39 -50.10
N ILE A 11 -7.10 -27.33 -50.63
CA ILE A 11 -5.98 -26.63 -49.97
C ILE A 11 -6.28 -25.14 -49.83
N ALA A 12 -6.83 -24.50 -50.87
CA ALA A 12 -7.23 -23.10 -50.83
C ALA A 12 -8.28 -22.83 -49.74
N ILE A 13 -9.27 -23.72 -49.59
CA ILE A 13 -10.30 -23.62 -48.55
C ILE A 13 -9.68 -23.71 -47.15
N VAL A 14 -8.78 -24.67 -46.91
CA VAL A 14 -8.11 -24.83 -45.61
C VAL A 14 -7.26 -23.60 -45.26
N LEU A 15 -6.52 -23.05 -46.23
CA LEU A 15 -5.76 -21.82 -46.05
C LEU A 15 -6.66 -20.63 -45.71
N LEU A 16 -7.80 -20.50 -46.40
CA LEU A 16 -8.76 -19.42 -46.16
C LEU A 16 -9.36 -19.49 -44.74
N VAL A 17 -9.69 -20.69 -44.27
CA VAL A 17 -10.17 -20.91 -42.90
C VAL A 17 -9.10 -20.49 -41.88
N TRP A 18 -7.84 -20.88 -42.09
CA TRP A 18 -6.74 -20.51 -41.19
C TRP A 18 -6.47 -18.99 -41.15
N VAL A 19 -6.46 -18.32 -42.31
CA VAL A 19 -6.29 -16.86 -42.38
C VAL A 19 -7.44 -16.15 -41.68
N SER A 20 -8.68 -16.62 -41.87
CA SER A 20 -9.87 -16.04 -41.23
C SER A 20 -9.80 -16.18 -39.71
N TRP A 21 -9.38 -17.35 -39.21
CA TRP A 21 -9.18 -17.59 -37.79
C TRP A 21 -8.09 -16.68 -37.20
N LYS A 22 -6.91 -16.61 -37.84
CA LYS A 22 -5.79 -15.77 -37.40
C LYS A 22 -6.15 -14.28 -37.43
N SER A 23 -6.94 -13.84 -38.40
CA SER A 23 -7.42 -12.46 -38.48
C SER A 23 -8.32 -12.07 -37.32
N ILE A 24 -9.07 -13.02 -36.74
CA ILE A 24 -9.92 -12.79 -35.57
C ILE A 24 -9.13 -12.93 -34.26
N GLN A 25 -8.22 -13.89 -34.16
CA GLN A 25 -7.41 -14.09 -32.95
C GLN A 25 -6.34 -13.02 -32.75
N GLY A 26 -5.71 -12.52 -33.83
CA GLY A 26 -4.70 -11.47 -33.76
C GLY A 26 -5.12 -10.25 -32.93
N PRO A 27 -6.30 -9.63 -33.18
CA PRO A 27 -6.76 -8.50 -32.37
C PRO A 27 -7.16 -8.91 -30.94
N ILE A 28 -7.63 -10.14 -30.72
CA ILE A 28 -8.00 -10.62 -29.37
C ILE A 28 -6.74 -10.73 -28.49
N ASP A 29 -5.69 -11.38 -28.99
CA ASP A 29 -4.44 -11.56 -28.26
C ASP A 29 -3.74 -10.21 -28.02
N PHE A 30 -3.79 -9.32 -29.02
CA PHE A 30 -3.27 -7.96 -28.87
C PHE A 30 -4.04 -7.19 -27.78
N ASN A 31 -5.38 -7.22 -27.80
CA ASN A 31 -6.19 -6.55 -26.79
C ASN A 31 -5.97 -7.12 -25.39
N ALA A 32 -5.77 -8.43 -25.26
CA ALA A 32 -5.44 -9.08 -23.99
C ALA A 32 -4.07 -8.62 -23.45
N GLU A 33 -3.07 -8.55 -24.33
CA GLU A 33 -1.73 -8.06 -23.98
C GLU A 33 -1.74 -6.55 -23.62
N VAL A 34 -2.49 -5.74 -24.36
CA VAL A 34 -2.71 -4.32 -24.05
C VAL A 34 -3.38 -4.17 -22.68
N ALA A 35 -4.48 -4.89 -22.42
CA ALA A 35 -5.18 -4.83 -21.15
C ALA A 35 -4.26 -5.19 -19.96
N LYS A 36 -3.39 -6.19 -20.14
CA LYS A 36 -2.41 -6.58 -19.12
C LYS A 36 -1.39 -5.46 -18.86
N ARG A 37 -0.91 -4.79 -19.90
CA ARG A 37 0.03 -3.66 -19.77
C ARG A 37 -0.63 -2.45 -19.15
N ASP A 38 -1.84 -2.12 -19.58
CA ASP A 38 -2.63 -1.01 -19.03
C ASP A 38 -2.89 -1.21 -17.55
N GLN A 39 -3.25 -2.43 -17.13
CA GLN A 39 -3.42 -2.73 -15.71
C GLN A 39 -2.12 -2.52 -14.91
N ALA A 40 -0.96 -2.90 -15.47
CA ALA A 40 0.32 -2.67 -14.83
C ALA A 40 0.66 -1.17 -14.72
N VAL A 41 0.38 -0.38 -15.77
CA VAL A 41 0.56 1.07 -15.81
C VAL A 41 -0.35 1.76 -14.79
N ILE A 42 -1.63 1.42 -14.76
CA ILE A 42 -2.60 1.95 -13.79
C ILE A 42 -2.14 1.66 -12.35
N GLN A 43 -1.69 0.43 -12.08
CA GLN A 43 -1.16 0.09 -10.77
C GLN A 43 0.04 0.95 -10.39
N ARG A 44 0.99 1.16 -11.31
CA ARG A 44 2.14 2.03 -11.05
C ARG A 44 1.75 3.48 -10.79
N LEU A 45 0.77 4.01 -11.52
CA LEU A 45 0.22 5.34 -11.27
C LEU A 45 -0.43 5.46 -9.88
N MET A 46 -1.16 4.43 -9.46
CA MET A 46 -1.71 4.36 -8.09
C MET A 46 -0.61 4.30 -7.03
N ASP A 47 0.45 3.53 -7.29
CA ASP A 47 1.58 3.39 -6.37
C ASP A 47 2.32 4.74 -6.21
N ILE A 48 2.59 5.46 -7.32
CA ILE A 48 3.17 6.82 -7.32
C ILE A 48 2.30 7.79 -6.54
N ARG A 49 0.99 7.80 -6.81
CA ARG A 49 0.03 8.66 -6.11
C ARG A 49 0.08 8.42 -4.60
N THR A 50 0.08 7.16 -4.17
CA THR A 50 0.10 6.77 -2.77
C THR A 50 1.39 7.25 -2.09
N ALA A 51 2.53 7.02 -2.73
CA ALA A 51 3.83 7.50 -2.26
C ALA A 51 3.87 9.04 -2.14
N GLN A 52 3.35 9.76 -3.13
CA GLN A 52 3.34 11.23 -3.11
C GLN A 52 2.43 11.80 -2.03
N VAL A 53 1.25 11.21 -1.81
CA VAL A 53 0.34 11.62 -0.73
C VAL A 53 0.99 11.39 0.63
N ALA A 54 1.67 10.26 0.82
CA ALA A 54 2.39 9.96 2.05
C ALA A 54 3.56 10.92 2.28
N LEU A 55 4.33 11.23 1.23
CA LEU A 55 5.41 12.22 1.29
C LEU A 55 4.86 13.60 1.68
N ARG A 56 3.74 14.02 1.09
CA ARG A 56 3.08 15.28 1.44
C ARG A 56 2.59 15.29 2.88
N SER A 57 2.06 14.17 3.39
CA SER A 57 1.62 14.08 4.79
C SER A 57 2.75 14.31 5.79
N GLN A 58 3.99 13.99 5.41
CA GLN A 58 5.16 14.16 6.29
C GLN A 58 5.91 15.48 6.06
N THR A 59 6.12 15.85 4.81
CA THR A 59 6.95 17.02 4.43
C THR A 59 6.12 18.28 4.15
N GLY A 60 4.80 18.16 4.04
CA GLY A 60 3.88 19.25 3.72
C GLY A 60 3.75 19.57 2.22
N SER A 61 4.59 19.01 1.36
CA SER A 61 4.61 19.32 -0.09
C SER A 61 4.76 18.07 -0.96
N TYR A 62 4.39 18.19 -2.24
CA TYR A 62 4.66 17.15 -3.24
C TYR A 62 6.07 17.31 -3.81
N THR A 63 6.67 16.20 -4.24
CA THR A 63 7.95 16.22 -4.95
C THR A 63 7.76 16.20 -6.46
N ALA A 64 8.59 16.95 -7.18
CA ALA A 64 8.69 16.88 -8.63
C ALA A 64 9.69 15.81 -9.10
N SER A 65 10.63 15.38 -8.24
CA SER A 65 11.65 14.39 -8.58
C SER A 65 11.24 12.98 -8.14
N PHE A 66 11.30 12.04 -9.07
CA PHE A 66 11.10 10.63 -8.78
C PHE A 66 12.19 10.06 -7.87
N ASP A 67 13.44 10.53 -7.98
CA ASP A 67 14.53 10.00 -7.15
C ASP A 67 14.29 10.29 -5.65
N THR A 68 13.78 11.48 -5.33
CA THR A 68 13.39 11.84 -3.95
C THR A 68 12.20 11.00 -3.47
N LEU A 69 11.24 10.72 -4.35
CA LEU A 69 10.10 9.86 -4.04
C LEU A 69 10.56 8.42 -3.75
N VAL A 70 11.45 7.89 -4.58
CA VAL A 70 12.00 6.54 -4.44
C VAL A 70 12.81 6.42 -3.15
N ASN A 71 13.67 7.40 -2.85
CA ASN A 71 14.44 7.42 -1.61
C ASN A 71 13.53 7.47 -0.38
N PHE A 72 12.47 8.28 -0.42
CA PHE A 72 11.47 8.32 0.64
C PHE A 72 10.78 6.96 0.85
N VAL A 73 10.42 6.27 -0.23
CA VAL A 73 9.79 4.95 -0.10
C VAL A 73 10.78 3.92 0.44
N LYS A 74 12.05 3.93 -0.01
CA LYS A 74 13.09 2.98 0.43
C LYS A 74 13.58 3.19 1.86
N GLU A 75 13.88 4.43 2.22
CA GLU A 75 14.59 4.77 3.46
C GLU A 75 13.73 5.54 4.45
N GLY A 76 12.61 6.09 4.00
CA GLY A 76 11.69 6.85 4.83
C GLY A 76 10.99 5.97 5.85
N LYS A 77 10.66 6.59 6.99
CA LYS A 77 9.79 6.03 8.02
C LYS A 77 8.51 6.83 8.04
N ILE A 78 7.39 6.18 8.26
CA ILE A 78 6.10 6.83 8.47
C ILE A 78 5.79 6.81 9.96
N ALA A 79 5.53 7.98 10.52
CA ALA A 79 5.08 8.12 11.90
C ALA A 79 3.58 7.83 11.96
N THR A 80 3.21 6.70 12.56
CA THR A 80 1.83 6.37 12.86
C THR A 80 1.55 6.76 14.31
N ILE A 81 0.55 7.63 14.51
CA ILE A 81 0.14 8.07 15.84
C ILE A 81 -0.78 7.00 16.42
N VAL A 82 -0.35 6.36 17.51
CA VAL A 82 -1.16 5.41 18.27
C VAL A 82 -1.75 6.14 19.47
N ARG A 83 -3.07 6.13 19.55
CA ARG A 83 -3.81 6.61 20.72
C ARG A 83 -4.69 5.46 21.20
N SER A 84 -4.41 4.95 22.39
CA SER A 84 -5.25 3.91 23.01
C SER A 84 -5.63 4.30 24.43
N GLY A 85 -6.86 3.96 24.79
CA GLY A 85 -7.43 4.17 26.11
C GLY A 85 -7.88 5.60 26.38
N ASP A 86 -8.81 5.69 27.33
CA ASP A 86 -9.43 6.91 27.85
C ASP A 86 -9.41 6.88 29.38
N LEU A 87 -9.49 8.06 30.00
CA LEU A 87 -9.60 8.18 31.45
C LEU A 87 -10.98 7.67 31.93
N THR A 88 -11.01 7.04 33.10
CA THR A 88 -12.28 6.68 33.75
C THR A 88 -12.96 7.92 34.34
N GLU A 89 -14.27 7.86 34.51
CA GLU A 89 -15.07 8.97 35.06
C GLU A 89 -14.62 9.38 36.47
N ALA A 90 -14.21 8.41 37.31
CA ALA A 90 -13.67 8.68 38.64
C ALA A 90 -12.35 9.47 38.59
N GLN A 91 -11.43 9.11 37.68
CA GLN A 91 -10.17 9.85 37.48
C GLN A 91 -10.42 11.27 36.98
N LEU A 92 -11.46 11.46 36.15
CA LEU A 92 -11.83 12.78 35.65
C LEU A 92 -12.41 13.67 36.75
N ILE A 93 -13.23 13.09 37.65
CA ILE A 93 -13.79 13.77 38.83
C ILE A 93 -12.69 14.15 39.83
N GLU A 94 -11.67 13.31 39.99
CA GLU A 94 -10.47 13.61 40.79
C GLU A 94 -9.57 14.70 40.17
N GLY A 95 -9.96 15.26 39.02
CA GLY A 95 -9.24 16.34 38.35
C GLY A 95 -7.99 15.87 37.60
N MET A 96 -7.92 14.57 37.28
CA MET A 96 -6.88 14.02 36.42
C MET A 96 -7.15 14.41 34.97
N THR A 97 -6.14 14.96 34.31
CA THR A 97 -6.18 15.30 32.88
C THR A 97 -5.29 14.33 32.11
N GLU A 98 -5.56 14.14 30.82
CA GLU A 98 -4.73 13.28 29.96
C GLU A 98 -3.24 13.65 30.01
N ALA A 99 -2.94 14.95 30.12
CA ALA A 99 -1.56 15.43 30.22
C ALA A 99 -0.85 14.98 31.51
N LYS A 100 -1.54 15.05 32.66
CA LYS A 100 -0.99 14.60 33.95
C LYS A 100 -0.84 13.08 33.99
N ALA A 101 -1.83 12.36 33.46
CA ALA A 101 -1.78 10.90 33.38
C ALA A 101 -0.62 10.43 32.49
N MET A 102 -0.40 11.09 31.34
CA MET A 102 0.74 10.82 30.47
C MET A 102 2.08 11.16 31.12
N GLU A 103 2.18 12.21 31.93
CA GLU A 103 3.41 12.54 32.65
C GLU A 103 3.79 11.41 33.62
N ILE A 104 2.81 10.87 34.36
CA ILE A 104 2.99 9.72 35.26
C ILE A 104 3.39 8.47 34.46
N ILE A 105 2.70 8.17 33.36
CA ILE A 105 3.00 6.99 32.53
C ILE A 105 4.41 7.09 31.92
N ARG A 106 4.82 8.28 31.46
CA ARG A 106 6.15 8.50 30.87
C ARG A 106 7.29 8.34 31.88
N THR A 107 7.03 8.43 33.19
CA THR A 107 8.06 8.13 34.20
C THR A 107 8.47 6.65 34.23
N GLY A 108 7.68 5.75 33.64
CA GLY A 108 8.01 4.32 33.53
C GLY A 108 8.05 3.56 34.86
N ASN A 109 7.63 4.18 35.96
CA ASN A 109 7.58 3.53 37.26
C ASN A 109 6.22 2.84 37.47
N GLU A 110 6.20 1.53 37.36
CA GLU A 110 4.98 0.72 37.49
C GLU A 110 4.22 0.94 38.80
N ALA A 111 4.92 1.16 39.92
CA ALA A 111 4.28 1.38 41.22
C ALA A 111 3.48 2.68 41.21
N LYS A 112 4.04 3.75 40.66
CA LYS A 112 3.36 5.06 40.55
C LYS A 112 2.17 5.03 39.58
N ILE A 113 2.28 4.26 38.49
CA ILE A 113 1.20 4.11 37.51
C ILE A 113 0.04 3.31 38.12
N LYS A 114 0.34 2.28 38.91
CA LYS A 114 -0.66 1.49 39.65
C LYS A 114 -1.30 2.28 40.78
N GLU A 115 -0.54 3.07 41.53
CA GLU A 115 -1.05 4.00 42.56
C GLU A 115 -2.01 5.04 41.97
N ALA A 116 -1.72 5.55 40.77
CA ALA A 116 -2.59 6.48 40.05
C ALA A 116 -3.81 5.81 39.38
N GLY A 117 -3.96 4.48 39.50
CA GLY A 117 -5.03 3.72 38.85
C GLY A 117 -4.96 3.70 37.31
N LEU A 118 -3.80 4.04 36.73
CA LEU A 118 -3.58 4.15 35.29
C LEU A 118 -3.03 2.85 34.68
N TRP A 119 -3.20 1.71 35.36
CA TRP A 119 -2.73 0.41 34.93
C TRP A 119 -3.89 -0.51 34.53
N ASP A 120 -3.86 -1.05 33.31
CA ASP A 120 -4.80 -2.08 32.86
C ASP A 120 -4.25 -3.46 33.25
N SER A 121 -4.89 -4.12 34.21
CA SER A 121 -4.51 -5.45 34.70
C SER A 121 -4.79 -6.57 33.70
N GLU A 122 -5.73 -6.41 32.77
CA GLU A 122 -6.05 -7.43 31.76
C GLU A 122 -5.02 -7.46 30.64
N LYS A 123 -4.55 -6.26 30.22
CA LYS A 123 -3.56 -6.12 29.15
C LYS A 123 -2.11 -6.04 29.64
N ASN A 124 -1.91 -5.97 30.95
CA ASN A 124 -0.61 -5.77 31.60
C ASN A 124 0.17 -4.59 31.00
N ALA A 125 -0.53 -3.47 30.79
CA ALA A 125 0.00 -2.28 30.11
C ALA A 125 -0.60 -1.00 30.72
N PRO A 126 0.03 0.18 30.50
CA PRO A 126 -0.58 1.45 30.86
C PRO A 126 -1.94 1.66 30.18
N GLN A 127 -2.88 2.23 30.92
CA GLN A 127 -4.24 2.51 30.45
C GLN A 127 -4.25 3.47 29.25
N LEU A 128 -3.35 4.45 29.23
CA LEU A 128 -3.21 5.42 28.16
C LEU A 128 -1.90 5.21 27.40
N VAL A 129 -1.98 5.20 26.08
CA VAL A 129 -0.80 5.29 25.20
C VAL A 129 -1.03 6.44 24.22
N ARG A 130 -0.03 7.31 24.09
CA ARG A 130 -0.03 8.45 23.16
C ARG A 130 1.35 8.53 22.50
N ASP A 131 1.71 7.48 21.78
CA ASP A 131 3.03 7.32 21.17
C ASP A 131 2.96 7.34 19.65
N SER A 132 4.08 7.71 19.03
CA SER A 132 4.28 7.60 17.59
C SER A 132 5.18 6.40 17.30
N LEU A 133 4.69 5.48 16.48
CA LEU A 133 5.47 4.36 15.97
C LEU A 133 6.04 4.71 14.60
N PHE A 134 7.35 4.53 14.44
CA PHE A 134 8.02 4.74 13.16
C PHE A 134 8.18 3.40 12.45
N SER A 135 7.36 3.18 11.43
CA SER A 135 7.44 1.98 10.60
C SER A 135 8.04 2.32 9.23
N PRO A 136 8.73 1.38 8.55
CA PRO A 136 9.26 1.60 7.20
C PRO A 136 8.15 2.00 6.22
N ALA A 137 8.43 2.99 5.36
CA ALA A 137 7.43 3.50 4.41
C ALA A 137 6.94 2.43 3.43
N VAL A 138 7.80 1.52 2.98
CA VAL A 138 7.41 0.41 2.10
C VAL A 138 6.31 -0.45 2.72
N GLU A 139 6.48 -0.85 3.97
CA GLU A 139 5.56 -1.77 4.66
C GLU A 139 4.20 -1.12 4.92
N VAL A 140 4.22 0.15 5.31
CA VAL A 140 3.00 0.90 5.62
C VAL A 140 2.21 1.24 4.36
N LEU A 141 2.88 1.64 3.27
CA LEU A 141 2.21 2.06 2.04
C LEU A 141 1.83 0.89 1.14
N PHE A 142 2.61 -0.19 1.17
CA PHE A 142 2.43 -1.33 0.27
C PHE A 142 2.38 -2.66 1.02
N PRO A 143 1.49 -2.84 2.02
CA PRO A 143 1.46 -4.05 2.85
C PRO A 143 1.15 -5.32 2.05
N ASN A 144 0.43 -5.19 0.94
CA ASN A 144 0.04 -6.31 0.08
C ASN A 144 1.10 -6.68 -0.98
N ARG A 145 2.27 -6.01 -0.98
CA ARG A 145 3.28 -6.15 -2.05
C ARG A 145 4.58 -6.68 -1.46
N THR A 146 4.75 -8.00 -1.53
CA THR A 146 5.92 -8.70 -0.96
C THR A 146 7.25 -8.40 -1.67
N ASN A 147 7.21 -8.02 -2.96
CA ASN A 147 8.39 -7.69 -3.77
C ASN A 147 8.26 -6.30 -4.41
N PHE A 148 7.87 -5.29 -3.63
CA PHE A 148 7.75 -3.93 -4.15
C PHE A 148 9.13 -3.33 -4.45
N ALA A 149 9.44 -3.16 -5.73
CA ALA A 149 10.64 -2.43 -6.16
C ALA A 149 10.32 -0.94 -6.24
N ALA A 150 10.80 -0.14 -5.29
CA ALA A 150 10.57 1.30 -5.29
C ALA A 150 11.09 1.99 -6.56
N ASP A 151 12.17 1.48 -7.17
CA ASP A 151 12.70 2.01 -8.44
C ASP A 151 11.72 1.88 -9.61
N SER A 152 10.75 0.95 -9.52
CA SER A 152 9.73 0.77 -10.55
C SER A 152 8.80 1.97 -10.68
N LEU A 153 8.70 2.82 -9.65
CA LEU A 153 7.90 4.06 -9.66
C LEU A 153 8.36 5.06 -10.73
N ARG A 154 9.60 4.97 -11.21
CA ARG A 154 10.13 5.84 -12.27
C ARG A 154 9.67 5.41 -13.67
N TYR A 155 9.21 4.18 -13.82
CA TYR A 155 8.92 3.59 -15.13
C TYR A 155 7.41 3.37 -15.27
N VAL A 156 6.74 4.24 -16.03
CA VAL A 156 5.32 4.11 -16.39
C VAL A 156 5.21 4.00 -17.89
#